data_AF-A0A938W820-F1
#
_entry.id   AF-A0A938W820-F1
#
_cell.length_a   1.000
_cell.length_b   1.000
_cell.length_c   1.000
_cell.angle_alpha   90.00
_cell.angle_beta   90.00
_cell.angle_gamma   90.00
#
_symmetry.space_group_name_H-M   'P 1'
#
loop_
_entity.id
_entity.type
_entity.pdbx_description
1 polymer ?
#
loop_
_entity_poly.entity_id
_entity_poly.type
_entity_poly.pdbx_seq_one_letter_code
_entity_poly.pdbx_strand_id
1 'polypeptide(L)'
;METVVLHNDTLRLAFDRATGALVGLTAVQTDWEILSRPHLGLSFRLLVPLTSDDPVDVAFAERMGRAYGERRDNPVYGEKQSLTAFELAAGGKAATFTWDGVTSEVGGPLPIKITLVVTLTDRQAVFAMTIANRSRHVVENVYCPYLGDVQRPAGEEWFKTFSYSYATAQEWPLWPTYNNMRGYYGVDYPIQLSNASHTAGAPMAPFTLLRGEKQGLYAGVLSSSAELVAWSTELRPGYGSSIDRRVPEGETIGGLDVATRFAAIHAPYIQPG
;
A
#
# COMPACT_ATOMS: atom_id res chain seq x y z
N MET A 1 -5.08 3.13 21.47
CA MET A 1 -4.46 3.70 20.26
C MET A 1 -4.79 5.18 20.24
N GLU A 2 -3.78 6.05 20.23
CA GLU A 2 -3.97 7.50 20.12
C GLU A 2 -3.95 7.88 18.64
N THR A 3 -4.89 8.69 18.17
CA THR A 3 -4.98 9.06 16.76
C THR A 3 -4.84 10.55 16.52
N VAL A 4 -4.23 10.90 15.40
CA VAL A 4 -4.28 12.25 14.82
C VAL A 4 -5.27 12.25 13.66
N VAL A 5 -6.07 13.31 13.56
CA VAL A 5 -7.07 13.47 12.51
C VAL A 5 -6.72 14.66 11.62
N LEU A 6 -6.71 14.43 10.31
CA LEU A 6 -6.73 15.48 9.28
C LEU A 6 -8.09 15.45 8.60
N HIS A 7 -8.68 16.61 8.30
CA HIS A 7 -9.94 16.66 7.55
C HIS A 7 -10.04 17.88 6.63
N ASN A 8 -10.76 17.71 5.52
CA ASN A 8 -11.17 18.77 4.61
C ASN A 8 -12.67 18.58 4.25
N ASP A 9 -13.12 19.18 3.16
CA ASP A 9 -14.55 19.19 2.81
C ASP A 9 -15.04 17.84 2.26
N THR A 10 -14.13 16.93 1.90
CA THR A 10 -14.45 15.65 1.25
C THR A 10 -13.95 14.43 2.00
N LEU A 11 -12.89 14.57 2.81
CA LEU A 11 -12.16 13.46 3.42
C LEU A 11 -11.85 13.75 4.90
N ARG A 12 -11.94 12.70 5.71
CA ARG A 12 -11.41 12.65 7.08
C ARG A 12 -10.46 11.47 7.18
N LEU A 13 -9.21 11.74 7.56
CA LEU A 13 -8.14 10.75 7.70
C LEU A 13 -7.76 10.65 9.17
N ALA A 14 -7.64 9.43 9.68
CA ALA A 14 -7.16 9.15 11.03
C ALA A 14 -5.88 8.32 10.96
N PHE A 15 -4.81 8.81 11.58
CA PHE A 15 -3.54 8.12 11.67
C PHE A 15 -3.24 7.73 13.11
N ASP A 16 -2.67 6.54 13.32
CA ASP A 16 -2.09 6.15 14.60
C ASP A 16 -0.85 6.99 14.91
N ARG A 17 -0.82 7.60 16.10
CA ARG A 17 0.25 8.51 16.51
C ARG A 17 1.57 7.79 16.83
N ALA A 18 1.53 6.48 17.09
CA ALA A 18 2.75 5.72 17.39
C ALA A 18 3.46 5.27 16.12
N THR A 19 2.71 4.75 15.15
CA THR A 19 3.27 4.10 13.94
C THR A 19 3.14 4.92 12.67
N GLY A 20 2.26 5.93 12.64
CA GLY A 20 1.90 6.67 11.43
C GLY A 20 0.99 5.88 10.47
N ALA A 21 0.45 4.74 10.89
CA ALA A 21 -0.50 3.97 10.10
C ALA A 21 -1.81 4.74 9.87
N LEU A 22 -2.32 4.75 8.64
CA LEU A 22 -3.65 5.24 8.32
C LEU A 22 -4.67 4.19 8.78
N VAL A 23 -5.35 4.49 9.88
CA VAL A 23 -6.27 3.59 10.59
C VAL A 23 -7.74 3.93 10.34
N GLY A 24 -8.01 5.07 9.68
CA GLY A 24 -9.36 5.47 9.28
C GLY A 24 -9.35 6.43 8.10
N LEU A 25 -10.33 6.29 7.22
CA LEU A 25 -10.55 7.15 6.06
C LEU A 25 -12.04 7.18 5.78
N THR A 26 -12.64 8.37 5.79
CA THR A 26 -14.07 8.56 5.55
C THR A 26 -14.28 9.59 4.46
N ALA A 27 -15.17 9.29 3.50
CA ALA A 27 -15.70 10.27 2.58
C ALA A 27 -16.81 11.07 3.28
N VAL A 28 -16.54 12.33 3.61
CA VAL A 28 -17.39 13.17 4.48
C VAL A 28 -18.79 13.40 3.89
N GLN A 29 -18.89 13.52 2.57
CA GLN A 29 -20.14 13.88 1.88
C GLN A 29 -21.16 12.75 1.85
N THR A 30 -20.69 11.50 1.87
CA THR A 30 -21.52 10.30 1.74
C THR A 30 -21.49 9.42 2.98
N ASP A 31 -20.72 9.82 4.00
CA ASP A 31 -20.42 9.04 5.20
C ASP A 31 -19.87 7.64 4.91
N TRP A 32 -19.25 7.45 3.73
CA TRP A 32 -18.63 6.18 3.39
C TRP A 32 -17.33 6.02 4.17
N GLU A 33 -17.34 5.09 5.11
CA GLU A 33 -16.16 4.65 5.83
C GLU A 33 -15.29 3.77 4.93
N ILE A 34 -14.43 4.41 4.14
CA ILE A 34 -13.49 3.74 3.22
C ILE A 34 -12.56 2.80 3.99
N LEU A 35 -12.06 3.24 5.16
CA LEU A 35 -11.34 2.41 6.12
C LEU A 35 -12.02 2.53 7.49
N SER A 36 -12.62 1.43 7.96
CA SER A 36 -13.41 1.37 9.21
C SER A 36 -12.85 0.39 10.25
N ARG A 37 -11.72 -0.30 9.95
CA ARG A 37 -11.14 -1.36 10.79
C ARG A 37 -9.72 -0.98 11.23
N PRO A 38 -9.56 -0.23 12.34
CA PRO A 38 -8.28 0.37 12.72
C PRO A 38 -7.13 -0.60 12.93
N HIS A 39 -7.40 -1.84 13.38
CA HIS A 39 -6.37 -2.87 13.58
C HIS A 39 -5.72 -3.36 12.29
N LEU A 40 -6.30 -3.03 11.14
CA LEU A 40 -5.77 -3.33 9.81
C LEU A 40 -5.05 -2.14 9.16
N GLY A 41 -4.93 -1.01 9.86
CA GLY A 41 -4.30 0.20 9.32
C GLY A 41 -2.85 -0.04 8.89
N LEU A 42 -2.45 0.62 7.80
CA LEU A 42 -1.12 0.51 7.20
C LEU A 42 -0.51 1.90 6.97
N SER A 43 0.81 2.00 6.90
CA SER A 43 1.50 3.26 6.54
C SER A 43 2.18 3.17 5.18
N PHE A 44 3.31 2.47 5.13
CA PHE A 44 4.11 2.24 3.94
C PHE A 44 4.62 0.81 3.90
N ARG A 45 5.09 0.38 2.73
CA ARG A 45 5.91 -0.84 2.60
C ARG A 45 7.09 -0.54 1.68
N LEU A 46 8.29 -0.93 2.09
CA LEU A 46 9.45 -0.96 1.20
C LEU A 46 9.75 -2.38 0.76
N LEU A 47 10.30 -2.55 -0.44
CA LEU A 47 11.04 -3.75 -0.84
C LEU A 47 12.52 -3.42 -0.89
N VAL A 48 13.32 -4.09 -0.06
CA VAL A 48 14.77 -3.83 0.08
C VAL A 48 15.53 -5.14 -0.05
N PRO A 49 15.78 -5.63 -1.28
CA PRO A 49 16.51 -6.88 -1.51
C PRO A 49 17.86 -6.90 -0.79
N LEU A 50 18.17 -8.02 -0.15
CA LEU A 50 19.49 -8.23 0.44
C LEU A 50 20.47 -8.69 -0.64
N THR A 51 21.67 -8.12 -0.58
CA THR A 51 22.78 -8.54 -1.43
C THR A 51 23.25 -9.92 -0.99
N SER A 52 23.77 -10.74 -1.90
CA SER A 52 24.18 -12.13 -1.60
C SER A 52 25.35 -12.22 -0.60
N ASP A 53 26.09 -11.13 -0.38
CA ASP A 53 27.14 -10.98 0.63
C ASP A 53 26.62 -10.41 1.96
N ASP A 54 25.29 -10.32 2.14
CA ASP A 54 24.71 -9.96 3.42
C ASP A 54 25.01 -11.02 4.48
N PRO A 55 25.49 -10.67 5.71
CA PRO A 55 25.78 -11.64 6.76
C PRO A 55 24.63 -12.61 7.06
N VAL A 56 23.37 -12.17 6.94
CA VAL A 56 22.20 -13.04 7.14
C VAL A 56 22.13 -14.11 6.06
N ASP A 57 22.40 -13.74 4.80
CA ASP A 57 22.39 -14.67 3.67
C ASP A 57 23.63 -15.57 3.66
N VAL A 58 24.80 -15.06 4.04
CA VAL A 58 26.03 -15.85 4.22
C VAL A 58 25.82 -16.93 5.28
N ALA A 59 25.31 -16.56 6.46
CA ALA A 59 25.04 -17.52 7.54
C ALA A 59 23.96 -18.55 7.14
N PHE A 60 22.95 -18.11 6.37
CA PHE A 60 21.93 -19.02 5.85
C PHE A 60 22.49 -20.00 4.82
N ALA A 61 23.33 -19.54 3.89
CA ALA A 61 23.98 -20.35 2.88
C ALA A 61 24.92 -21.40 3.50
N GLU A 62 25.71 -21.01 4.50
CA GLU A 62 26.57 -21.93 5.28
C GLU A 62 25.75 -23.05 5.92
N ARG A 63 24.62 -22.72 6.56
CA ARG A 63 23.71 -23.71 7.18
C ARG A 63 23.11 -24.67 6.14
N MET A 64 22.84 -24.18 4.93
CA MET A 64 22.22 -24.96 3.87
C MET A 64 23.22 -25.76 3.02
N GLY A 65 24.53 -25.55 3.20
CA GLY A 65 25.58 -26.23 2.43
C GLY A 65 25.55 -25.94 0.93
N ARG A 66 24.95 -24.82 0.51
CA ARG A 66 24.87 -24.40 -0.89
C ARG A 66 24.86 -22.87 -0.99
N ALA A 67 25.42 -22.34 -2.07
CA ALA A 67 25.32 -20.91 -2.36
C ALA A 67 23.84 -20.50 -2.45
N TYR A 68 23.51 -19.37 -1.83
CA TYR A 68 22.20 -18.76 -1.91
C TYR A 68 22.31 -17.47 -2.72
N GLY A 69 21.36 -17.24 -3.63
CA GLY A 69 21.31 -15.98 -4.39
C GLY A 69 20.87 -14.81 -3.50
N GLU A 70 20.84 -13.61 -4.09
CA GLU A 70 20.28 -12.42 -3.45
C GLU A 70 18.87 -12.70 -2.91
N ARG A 71 18.60 -12.37 -1.64
CA ARG A 71 17.26 -12.47 -1.08
C ARG A 71 16.41 -11.28 -1.53
N ARG A 72 15.62 -11.53 -2.57
CA ARG A 72 14.75 -10.52 -3.21
C ARG A 72 13.60 -10.07 -2.32
N ASP A 73 12.95 -11.00 -1.62
CA ASP A 73 11.80 -10.70 -0.77
C ASP A 73 12.27 -10.36 0.65
N ASN A 74 12.60 -9.08 0.86
CA ASN A 74 12.87 -8.52 2.18
C ASN A 74 12.08 -7.21 2.34
N PRO A 75 10.85 -7.30 2.86
CA PRO A 75 10.00 -6.15 3.04
C PRO A 75 10.33 -5.39 4.34
N VAL A 76 10.09 -4.08 4.32
CA VAL A 76 9.95 -3.25 5.53
C VAL A 76 8.48 -2.89 5.64
N TYR A 77 7.84 -3.28 6.74
CA TYR A 77 6.44 -2.95 7.01
C TYR A 77 6.34 -1.74 7.93
N GLY A 78 5.77 -0.65 7.42
CA GLY A 78 5.70 0.62 8.11
C GLY A 78 4.82 0.59 9.36
N GLU A 79 3.76 -0.24 9.38
CA GLU A 79 2.88 -0.43 10.54
C GLU A 79 3.58 -1.14 11.71
N LYS A 80 4.74 -1.76 11.47
CA LYS A 80 5.59 -2.35 12.50
C LYS A 80 6.69 -1.41 12.99
N GLN A 81 6.81 -0.21 12.40
CA GLN A 81 7.81 0.78 12.78
C GLN A 81 7.23 1.81 13.75
N SER A 82 8.05 2.28 14.68
CA SER A 82 7.69 3.42 15.54
C SER A 82 8.18 4.72 14.91
N LEU A 83 7.37 5.78 15.00
CA LEU A 83 7.78 7.11 14.60
C LEU A 83 8.92 7.61 15.48
N THR A 84 9.92 8.22 14.84
CA THR A 84 11.00 8.96 15.51
C THR A 84 10.63 10.43 15.71
N ALA A 85 9.80 10.98 14.83
CA ALA A 85 9.24 12.31 14.98
C ALA A 85 7.87 12.41 14.30
N PHE A 86 7.04 13.30 14.84
CA PHE A 86 5.72 13.63 14.34
C PHE A 86 5.48 15.12 14.49
N GLU A 87 5.01 15.77 13.41
CA GLU A 87 4.67 17.19 13.40
C GLU A 87 3.29 17.38 12.78
N LEU A 88 2.44 18.15 13.45
CA LEU A 88 1.15 18.59 12.92
C LEU A 88 1.25 20.07 12.57
N ALA A 89 0.99 20.43 11.32
CA ALA A 89 1.00 21.82 10.90
C ALA A 89 -0.10 22.62 11.60
N ALA A 90 0.17 23.91 11.83
CA ALA A 90 -0.82 24.84 12.35
C ALA A 90 -2.06 24.84 11.44
N GLY A 91 -3.25 24.62 12.02
CA GLY A 91 -4.51 24.50 11.29
C GLY A 91 -4.91 23.08 10.90
N GLY A 92 -4.13 22.04 11.22
CA GLY A 92 -4.56 20.64 11.12
C GLY A 92 -4.78 20.14 9.69
N LYS A 93 -4.24 20.85 8.68
CA LYS A 93 -4.34 20.48 7.25
C LYS A 93 -3.10 19.76 6.72
N ALA A 94 -2.05 19.61 7.52
CA ALA A 94 -0.90 18.83 7.13
C ALA A 94 -0.25 18.15 8.33
N ALA A 95 0.30 16.95 8.11
CA ALA A 95 1.11 16.24 9.10
C ALA A 95 2.37 15.67 8.45
N THR A 96 3.46 15.67 9.20
CA THR A 96 4.74 15.06 8.83
C THR A 96 5.04 13.91 9.78
N PHE A 97 5.32 12.74 9.21
CA PHE A 97 5.65 11.51 9.90
C PHE A 97 7.09 11.13 9.54
N THR A 98 7.95 10.91 10.54
CA THR A 98 9.36 10.58 10.31
C THR A 98 9.76 9.29 10.99
N TRP A 99 10.39 8.40 10.22
CA TRP A 99 11.09 7.21 10.71
C TRP A 99 12.57 7.37 10.36
N ASP A 100 13.42 7.58 11.36
CA ASP A 100 14.87 7.69 11.19
C ASP A 100 15.53 6.35 11.51
N GLY A 101 15.62 5.50 10.48
CA GLY A 101 15.93 4.08 10.61
C GLY A 101 14.68 3.22 10.59
N VAL A 102 14.77 2.04 9.94
CA VAL A 102 13.68 1.06 9.84
C VAL A 102 14.21 -0.34 10.05
N THR A 103 13.36 -1.28 10.43
CA THR A 103 13.71 -2.70 10.53
C THR A 103 13.00 -3.48 9.43
N SER A 104 13.78 -4.17 8.61
CA SER A 104 13.26 -5.12 7.62
C SER A 104 12.97 -6.49 8.25
N GLU A 105 12.04 -7.25 7.67
CA GLU A 105 11.61 -8.54 8.23
C GLU A 105 12.75 -9.57 8.33
N VAL A 106 13.71 -9.51 7.41
CA VAL A 106 14.80 -10.49 7.35
C VAL A 106 16.15 -9.84 7.65
N GLY A 107 16.45 -8.70 7.01
CA GLY A 107 17.75 -8.05 7.11
C GLY A 107 17.99 -7.29 8.42
N GLY A 108 16.99 -7.18 9.28
CA GLY A 108 17.09 -6.43 10.53
C GLY A 108 17.15 -4.91 10.29
N PRO A 109 17.81 -4.14 11.20
CA PRO A 109 17.86 -2.68 11.13
C PRO A 109 18.60 -2.17 9.89
N LEU A 110 18.00 -1.18 9.23
CA LEU A 110 18.53 -0.50 8.05
C LEU A 110 18.56 1.01 8.30
N PRO A 111 19.68 1.70 7.98
CA PRO A 111 19.79 3.16 8.11
C PRO A 111 19.06 3.87 6.95
N ILE A 112 17.77 3.61 6.81
CA ILE A 112 16.89 4.24 5.83
C ILE A 112 15.98 5.21 6.60
N LYS A 113 16.04 6.49 6.24
CA LYS A 113 15.15 7.50 6.79
C LYS A 113 13.98 7.72 5.84
N ILE A 114 12.77 7.73 6.39
CA ILE A 114 11.53 7.97 5.66
C ILE A 114 10.86 9.19 6.25
N THR A 115 10.43 10.10 5.39
CA THR A 115 9.61 11.25 5.77
C THR A 115 8.36 11.24 4.90
N LEU A 116 7.20 11.03 5.51
CA LEU A 116 5.90 11.12 4.85
C LEU A 116 5.24 12.43 5.25
N VAL A 117 4.97 13.28 4.26
CA VAL A 117 4.17 14.48 4.44
C VAL A 117 2.79 14.24 3.82
N VAL A 118 1.75 14.37 4.65
CA VAL A 118 0.35 14.33 4.20
C VAL A 118 -0.21 15.73 4.26
N THR A 119 -0.63 16.28 3.13
CA THR A 119 -1.25 17.62 3.04
C THR A 119 -2.66 17.53 2.49
N LEU A 120 -3.58 18.32 3.03
CA LEU A 120 -4.94 18.44 2.54
C LEU A 120 -5.10 19.71 1.69
N THR A 121 -5.63 19.54 0.49
CA THR A 121 -6.32 20.63 -0.20
C THR A 121 -7.78 20.66 0.27
N ASP A 122 -8.62 21.49 -0.34
CA ASP A 122 -10.05 21.52 -0.03
C ASP A 122 -10.75 20.18 -0.35
N ARG A 123 -10.23 19.39 -1.32
CA ARG A 123 -10.92 18.19 -1.83
C ARG A 123 -10.09 16.91 -1.91
N GLN A 124 -8.80 16.94 -1.63
CA GLN A 124 -7.94 15.76 -1.69
C GLN A 124 -6.90 15.72 -0.57
N ALA A 125 -6.46 14.52 -0.24
CA ALA A 125 -5.24 14.30 0.53
C ALA A 125 -4.10 13.96 -0.43
N VAL A 126 -2.95 14.62 -0.25
CA VAL A 126 -1.74 14.40 -1.03
C VAL A 126 -0.71 13.75 -0.11
N PHE A 127 -0.19 12.60 -0.53
CA PHE A 127 0.85 11.86 0.16
C PHE A 127 2.17 12.10 -0.58
N ALA A 128 3.15 12.68 0.09
CA ALA A 128 4.49 12.91 -0.45
C ALA A 128 5.51 12.22 0.44
N MET A 129 6.21 11.22 -0.09
CA MET A 129 7.21 10.45 0.65
C MET A 129 8.61 10.77 0.15
N THR A 130 9.51 11.05 1.09
CA THR A 130 10.95 11.17 0.84
C THR A 130 11.67 10.02 1.54
N ILE A 131 12.60 9.38 0.83
CA ILE A 131 13.41 8.27 1.35
C ILE A 131 14.87 8.63 1.18
N ALA A 132 15.62 8.65 2.28
CA ALA A 132 17.07 8.76 2.29
C ALA A 132 17.68 7.40 2.62
N ASN A 133 18.28 6.75 1.62
CA ASN A 133 18.75 5.37 1.71
C ASN A 133 20.25 5.29 2.02
N ARG A 134 20.64 5.41 3.28
CA ARG A 134 22.04 5.23 3.70
C ARG A 134 22.42 3.77 3.93
N SER A 135 21.55 2.82 3.55
CA SER A 135 21.88 1.40 3.61
C SER A 135 22.74 1.00 2.42
N ARG A 136 23.31 -0.21 2.45
CA ARG A 136 24.02 -0.77 1.30
C ARG A 136 23.10 -1.42 0.26
N HIS A 137 21.78 -1.46 0.52
CA HIS A 137 20.81 -2.17 -0.30
C HIS A 137 19.99 -1.18 -1.12
N VAL A 138 19.55 -1.59 -2.31
CA VAL A 138 18.64 -0.79 -3.13
C VAL A 138 17.22 -0.84 -2.55
N VAL A 139 16.49 0.28 -2.58
CA VAL A 139 15.03 0.27 -2.34
C VAL A 139 14.33 0.17 -3.69
N GLU A 140 13.77 -1.00 -4.01
CA GLU A 140 13.16 -1.25 -5.32
C GLU A 140 11.73 -0.69 -5.40
N ASN A 141 10.89 -1.02 -4.40
CA ASN A 141 9.48 -0.66 -4.38
C ASN A 141 9.12 0.13 -3.12
N VAL A 142 8.20 1.07 -3.27
CA VAL A 142 7.63 1.89 -2.19
C VAL A 142 6.12 1.93 -2.33
N TYR A 143 5.41 1.46 -1.31
CA TYR A 143 3.94 1.48 -1.26
C TYR A 143 3.51 2.73 -0.51
N CYS A 144 2.94 3.71 -1.21
CA CYS A 144 2.48 4.97 -0.60
C CYS A 144 1.45 5.69 -1.50
N PRO A 145 0.20 5.91 -1.04
CA PRO A 145 -0.36 5.40 0.21
C PRO A 145 -0.55 3.88 0.17
N TYR A 146 -0.55 3.25 1.35
CA TYR A 146 -0.91 1.84 1.52
C TYR A 146 -2.15 1.74 2.42
N LEU A 147 -3.25 1.24 1.88
CA LEU A 147 -4.55 1.16 2.56
C LEU A 147 -4.83 -0.28 3.01
N GLY A 148 -5.24 -0.42 4.27
CA GLY A 148 -5.34 -1.69 4.98
C GLY A 148 -6.53 -2.57 4.65
N ASP A 149 -7.73 -1.99 4.61
CA ASP A 149 -8.96 -2.70 4.28
C ASP A 149 -10.01 -1.75 3.70
N VAL A 150 -9.96 -1.58 2.38
CA VAL A 150 -10.87 -0.73 1.62
C VAL A 150 -12.26 -1.36 1.59
N GLN A 151 -13.20 -0.71 2.28
CA GLN A 151 -14.59 -1.15 2.35
C GLN A 151 -15.35 -0.80 1.08
N ARG A 152 -16.21 -1.71 0.63
CA ARG A 152 -17.23 -1.40 -0.36
C ARG A 152 -18.24 -0.40 0.24
N PRO A 153 -18.74 0.58 -0.53
CA PRO A 153 -19.84 1.41 -0.04
C PRO A 153 -21.09 0.58 0.31
N ALA A 154 -21.76 0.94 1.40
CA ALA A 154 -22.89 0.18 1.91
C ALA A 154 -24.03 0.06 0.88
N GLY A 155 -24.58 -1.14 0.74
CA GLY A 155 -25.73 -1.42 -0.14
C GLY A 155 -25.42 -1.46 -1.64
N GLU A 156 -24.17 -1.39 -2.06
CA GLU A 156 -23.80 -1.56 -3.47
C GLU A 156 -23.60 -3.04 -3.83
N GLU A 157 -24.16 -3.45 -4.97
CA GLU A 157 -24.11 -4.85 -5.46
C GLU A 157 -22.72 -5.26 -5.94
N TRP A 158 -21.88 -4.29 -6.31
CA TRP A 158 -20.54 -4.53 -6.82
C TRP A 158 -19.56 -3.46 -6.36
N PHE A 159 -18.29 -3.85 -6.28
CA PHE A 159 -17.17 -2.95 -6.10
C PHE A 159 -16.09 -3.37 -7.08
N LYS A 160 -15.58 -2.43 -7.86
CA LYS A 160 -14.57 -2.71 -8.88
C LYS A 160 -13.64 -1.54 -9.06
N THR A 161 -12.55 -1.81 -9.71
CA THR A 161 -11.65 -0.75 -10.14
C THR A 161 -12.04 -0.21 -11.50
N PHE A 162 -11.49 0.95 -11.81
CA PHE A 162 -11.48 1.49 -13.16
C PHE A 162 -10.13 2.15 -13.42
N SER A 163 -9.51 1.87 -14.56
CA SER A 163 -8.34 2.60 -15.01
C SER A 163 -8.34 2.77 -16.52
N TYR A 164 -7.56 3.71 -17.00
CA TYR A 164 -7.22 3.80 -18.41
C TYR A 164 -6.56 2.51 -18.92
N SER A 165 -6.80 2.18 -20.19
CA SER A 165 -6.09 1.17 -20.98
C SER A 165 -5.91 1.69 -22.41
N TYR A 166 -4.99 1.13 -23.19
CA TYR A 166 -4.79 1.59 -24.57
C TYR A 166 -6.09 1.56 -25.37
N ALA A 167 -6.50 2.73 -25.87
CA ALA A 167 -7.74 2.94 -26.64
C ALA A 167 -9.05 2.50 -25.93
N THR A 168 -9.04 2.25 -24.62
CA THR A 168 -10.24 1.84 -23.87
C THR A 168 -10.08 2.09 -22.35
N ALA A 169 -11.00 1.58 -21.54
CA ALA A 169 -10.84 1.44 -20.10
C ALA A 169 -10.75 -0.03 -19.72
N GLN A 170 -10.18 -0.31 -18.55
CA GLN A 170 -10.18 -1.62 -17.95
C GLN A 170 -10.73 -1.55 -16.54
N GLU A 171 -11.39 -2.63 -16.13
CA GLU A 171 -12.00 -2.78 -14.83
C GLU A 171 -11.71 -4.19 -14.31
N TRP A 172 -11.54 -4.33 -13.01
CA TRP A 172 -11.46 -5.62 -12.37
C TRP A 172 -12.30 -5.64 -11.08
N PRO A 173 -13.02 -6.74 -10.82
CA PRO A 173 -13.89 -6.83 -9.66
C PRO A 173 -13.07 -6.98 -8.37
N LEU A 174 -13.53 -6.26 -7.35
CA LEU A 174 -13.10 -6.37 -5.96
C LEU A 174 -14.18 -7.02 -5.09
N TRP A 175 -15.45 -6.93 -5.50
CA TRP A 175 -16.61 -7.58 -4.88
C TRP A 175 -17.72 -7.79 -5.93
N PRO A 176 -18.48 -8.91 -5.91
CA PRO A 176 -18.38 -10.07 -5.00
C PRO A 176 -17.36 -11.12 -5.43
N THR A 177 -16.68 -10.90 -6.55
CA THR A 177 -15.60 -11.75 -7.04
C THR A 177 -14.29 -10.99 -7.10
N TYR A 178 -13.19 -11.72 -7.05
CA TYR A 178 -11.85 -11.14 -7.12
C TYR A 178 -10.97 -11.99 -8.03
N ASN A 179 -10.44 -11.41 -9.10
CA ASN A 179 -9.53 -12.13 -9.99
C ASN A 179 -8.10 -12.13 -9.44
N ASN A 180 -7.41 -13.26 -9.46
CA ASN A 180 -5.95 -13.27 -9.29
C ASN A 180 -5.29 -13.03 -10.65
N MET A 181 -4.62 -11.88 -10.82
CA MET A 181 -4.07 -11.48 -12.12
C MET A 181 -2.59 -11.88 -12.32
N ARG A 182 -1.87 -12.23 -11.25
CA ARG A 182 -0.40 -12.49 -11.31
C ARG A 182 0.03 -13.73 -10.52
N GLY A 183 -0.94 -14.55 -10.13
CA GLY A 183 -0.84 -15.54 -9.07
C GLY A 183 -0.03 -16.80 -9.29
N TYR A 184 1.00 -16.82 -10.13
CA TYR A 184 1.66 -18.09 -10.43
C TYR A 184 3.01 -18.31 -9.74
N TYR A 185 3.79 -17.30 -9.32
CA TYR A 185 5.14 -17.57 -8.76
C TYR A 185 5.73 -16.56 -7.74
N GLY A 186 4.95 -15.71 -7.06
CA GLY A 186 5.60 -14.72 -6.18
C GLY A 186 4.73 -13.87 -5.26
N VAL A 187 3.51 -14.31 -4.95
CA VAL A 187 2.63 -13.63 -3.99
C VAL A 187 1.88 -14.65 -3.13
N ASP A 188 1.73 -14.36 -1.84
CA ASP A 188 1.05 -15.25 -0.89
C ASP A 188 -0.48 -15.15 -0.99
N TYR A 189 -0.99 -14.04 -1.53
CA TYR A 189 -2.41 -13.72 -1.58
C TYR A 189 -2.84 -13.36 -3.01
N PRO A 190 -4.12 -13.57 -3.37
CA PRO A 190 -4.66 -13.09 -4.63
C PRO A 190 -4.37 -11.59 -4.81
N ILE A 191 -3.73 -11.25 -5.92
CA ILE A 191 -3.32 -9.88 -6.21
C ILE A 191 -3.83 -9.45 -7.59
N GLN A 192 -4.20 -8.18 -7.68
CA GLN A 192 -4.47 -7.51 -8.93
C GLN A 192 -3.49 -6.35 -9.07
N LEU A 193 -2.77 -6.35 -10.18
CA LEU A 193 -1.92 -5.26 -10.60
C LEU A 193 -2.47 -4.75 -11.92
N SER A 194 -2.51 -3.43 -12.10
CA SER A 194 -2.78 -2.82 -13.41
C SER A 194 -1.95 -3.51 -14.51
N ASN A 195 -2.58 -3.71 -15.67
CA ASN A 195 -2.17 -4.68 -16.70
C ASN A 195 -0.67 -4.75 -17.01
N ALA A 196 -0.13 -5.92 -17.35
CA ALA A 196 1.30 -6.17 -17.61
C ALA A 196 1.76 -5.67 -19.00
N SER A 197 1.17 -4.58 -19.47
CA SER A 197 1.44 -3.98 -20.77
C SER A 197 2.25 -2.70 -20.58
N HIS A 198 2.79 -2.14 -21.68
CA HIS A 198 3.36 -0.80 -21.75
C HIS A 198 2.41 0.32 -21.26
N THR A 199 1.16 -0.01 -20.90
CA THR A 199 0.17 0.89 -20.31
C THR A 199 -0.04 0.72 -18.80
N ALA A 200 0.82 -0.04 -18.11
CA ALA A 200 0.73 -0.23 -16.67
C ALA A 200 1.10 1.06 -15.94
N GLY A 201 0.20 1.56 -15.08
CA GLY A 201 0.54 2.62 -14.14
C GLY A 201 0.94 3.97 -14.76
N ALA A 202 1.35 4.92 -13.94
CA ALA A 202 1.85 6.21 -14.42
C ALA A 202 3.17 6.02 -15.21
N PRO A 203 3.37 6.75 -16.32
CA PRO A 203 2.55 7.87 -16.81
C PRO A 203 1.34 7.47 -17.66
N MET A 204 1.21 6.21 -18.09
CA MET A 204 0.20 5.79 -19.08
C MET A 204 -1.22 5.68 -18.50
N ALA A 205 -1.33 5.18 -17.27
CA ALA A 205 -2.54 5.13 -16.45
C ALA A 205 -2.25 5.87 -15.13
N PRO A 206 -2.28 7.22 -15.13
CA PRO A 206 -1.84 8.04 -13.99
C PRO A 206 -2.83 8.04 -12.82
N PHE A 207 -3.96 7.35 -12.94
CA PHE A 207 -4.95 7.20 -11.89
C PHE A 207 -5.66 5.84 -11.96
N THR A 208 -6.29 5.49 -10.85
CA THR A 208 -7.29 4.44 -10.75
C THR A 208 -8.45 4.91 -9.87
N LEU A 209 -9.64 4.37 -10.13
CA LEU A 209 -10.80 4.53 -9.26
C LEU A 209 -11.07 3.21 -8.56
N LEU A 210 -11.42 3.24 -7.28
CA LEU A 210 -12.09 2.15 -6.56
C LEU A 210 -13.55 2.57 -6.40
N ARG A 211 -14.48 1.95 -7.11
CA ARG A 211 -15.85 2.46 -7.21
C ARG A 211 -16.87 1.35 -7.10
N GLY A 212 -18.02 1.68 -6.54
CA GLY A 212 -19.25 0.97 -6.87
C GLY A 212 -20.16 1.87 -7.68
N GLU A 213 -21.48 1.68 -7.54
CA GLU A 213 -22.46 2.28 -8.44
C GLU A 213 -22.62 3.79 -8.24
N LYS A 214 -22.61 4.26 -6.99
CA LYS A 214 -23.01 5.63 -6.62
C LYS A 214 -21.84 6.49 -6.19
N GLN A 215 -20.74 5.88 -5.78
CA GLN A 215 -19.55 6.58 -5.29
C GLN A 215 -18.26 5.79 -5.51
N GLY A 216 -17.13 6.46 -5.31
CA GLY A 216 -15.82 5.84 -5.41
C GLY A 216 -14.68 6.73 -4.91
N LEU A 217 -13.54 6.09 -4.71
CA LEU A 217 -12.28 6.72 -4.32
C LEU A 217 -11.41 6.91 -5.57
N TYR A 218 -10.95 8.14 -5.78
CA TYR A 218 -9.92 8.46 -6.77
C TYR A 218 -8.53 8.36 -6.14
N ALA A 219 -7.63 7.65 -6.80
CA ALA A 219 -6.20 7.65 -6.48
C ALA A 219 -5.41 7.95 -7.75
N GLY A 220 -4.46 8.89 -7.68
CA GLY A 220 -3.70 9.30 -8.85
C GLY A 220 -2.38 9.98 -8.49
N VAL A 221 -1.50 10.06 -9.48
CA VAL A 221 -0.22 10.74 -9.37
C VAL A 221 -0.42 12.24 -9.63
N LEU A 222 -0.07 13.08 -8.64
CA LEU A 222 -0.30 14.53 -8.70
C LEU A 222 0.73 15.26 -9.58
N SER A 223 1.99 14.84 -9.54
CA SER A 223 3.10 15.48 -10.24
C SER A 223 3.83 14.46 -11.12
N SER A 224 4.37 14.91 -12.25
CA SER A 224 5.20 14.05 -13.11
C SER A 224 6.33 13.40 -12.31
N SER A 225 6.42 12.08 -12.37
CA SER A 225 7.53 11.31 -11.82
C SER A 225 8.17 10.49 -12.94
N ALA A 226 9.48 10.27 -12.84
CA ALA A 226 10.20 9.38 -13.74
C ALA A 226 9.99 7.90 -13.35
N GLU A 227 9.50 7.64 -12.14
CA GLU A 227 9.25 6.29 -11.66
C GLU A 227 7.92 5.74 -12.20
N LEU A 228 7.87 4.42 -12.36
CA LEU A 228 6.63 3.70 -12.60
C LEU A 228 5.80 3.71 -11.31
N VAL A 229 4.52 4.09 -11.41
CA VAL A 229 3.56 3.96 -10.31
C VAL A 229 2.45 3.00 -10.70
N ALA A 230 2.47 1.79 -10.16
CA ALA A 230 1.47 0.76 -10.42
C ALA A 230 0.34 0.76 -9.38
N TRP A 231 -0.87 0.48 -9.83
CA TRP A 231 -2.04 0.36 -8.95
C TRP A 231 -2.24 -1.10 -8.55
N SER A 232 -2.28 -1.36 -7.25
CA SER A 232 -2.39 -2.70 -6.70
C SER A 232 -3.58 -2.84 -5.77
N THR A 233 -4.26 -3.98 -5.86
CA THR A 233 -5.08 -4.47 -4.75
C THR A 233 -4.66 -5.89 -4.40
N GLU A 234 -4.92 -6.29 -3.16
CA GLU A 234 -4.65 -7.64 -2.65
C GLU A 234 -5.81 -8.09 -1.77
N LEU A 235 -6.32 -9.30 -1.98
CA LEU A 235 -7.37 -9.90 -1.16
C LEU A 235 -6.78 -10.82 -0.11
N ARG A 236 -7.03 -10.52 1.17
CA ARG A 236 -6.63 -11.37 2.31
C ARG A 236 -7.84 -12.00 3.00
N PRO A 237 -7.70 -13.20 3.62
CA PRO A 237 -6.56 -14.12 3.45
C PRO A 237 -6.64 -14.89 2.11
N GLY A 238 -7.66 -14.65 1.30
CA GLY A 238 -7.91 -15.33 0.04
C GLY A 238 -9.41 -15.41 -0.27
N TYR A 239 -9.82 -16.47 -0.95
CA TYR A 239 -11.19 -16.65 -1.39
C TYR A 239 -12.07 -17.36 -0.35
N GLY A 240 -13.36 -17.02 -0.34
CA GLY A 240 -14.39 -17.84 0.30
C GLY A 240 -14.71 -19.09 -0.52
N SER A 241 -14.71 -18.95 -1.85
CA SER A 241 -14.70 -20.06 -2.81
C SER A 241 -13.69 -19.75 -3.91
N SER A 242 -12.60 -20.52 -3.98
CA SER A 242 -11.55 -20.34 -4.99
C SER A 242 -12.01 -20.77 -6.38
N ILE A 243 -12.98 -21.70 -6.48
CA ILE A 243 -13.57 -22.17 -7.75
C ILE A 243 -14.23 -21.01 -8.49
N ASP A 244 -15.04 -20.23 -7.77
CA ASP A 244 -15.82 -19.13 -8.34
C ASP A 244 -15.18 -17.76 -8.10
N ARG A 245 -13.96 -17.75 -7.51
CA ARG A 245 -13.23 -16.52 -7.14
C ARG A 245 -14.05 -15.61 -6.22
N ARG A 246 -14.87 -16.18 -5.35
CA ARG A 246 -15.75 -15.43 -4.44
C ARG A 246 -14.95 -14.84 -3.30
N VAL A 247 -15.17 -13.56 -3.07
CA VAL A 247 -14.66 -12.89 -1.86
C VAL A 247 -15.48 -13.38 -0.66
N PRO A 248 -14.85 -13.68 0.49
CA PRO A 248 -15.59 -14.02 1.70
C PRO A 248 -16.60 -12.93 2.09
N GLU A 249 -17.82 -13.30 2.47
CA GLU A 249 -18.89 -12.36 2.85
C GLU A 249 -18.74 -11.78 4.25
N GLY A 250 -18.10 -12.52 5.16
CA GLY A 250 -17.83 -12.05 6.52
C GLY A 250 -16.56 -11.22 6.61
N GLU A 251 -16.45 -10.45 7.69
CA GLU A 251 -15.21 -9.71 8.05
C GLU A 251 -14.05 -10.64 8.41
N THR A 252 -14.35 -11.92 8.68
CA THR A 252 -13.34 -12.96 8.97
C THR A 252 -13.69 -14.27 8.27
N ILE A 253 -12.67 -15.08 7.98
CA ILE A 253 -12.79 -16.45 7.51
C ILE A 253 -11.69 -17.30 8.13
N GLY A 254 -12.05 -18.43 8.74
CA GLY A 254 -11.07 -19.28 9.43
C GLY A 254 -10.29 -18.58 10.55
N GLY A 255 -10.89 -17.58 11.20
CA GLY A 255 -10.25 -16.78 12.26
C GLY A 255 -9.26 -15.71 11.76
N LEU A 256 -9.14 -15.53 10.44
CA LEU A 256 -8.31 -14.49 9.84
C LEU A 256 -9.18 -13.35 9.32
N ASP A 257 -8.69 -12.11 9.43
CA ASP A 257 -9.33 -10.94 8.85
C ASP A 257 -9.44 -11.05 7.32
N VAL A 258 -10.65 -10.85 6.81
CA VAL A 258 -10.92 -10.64 5.40
C VAL A 258 -10.68 -9.18 5.11
N ALA A 259 -9.81 -8.87 4.15
CA ALA A 259 -9.45 -7.50 3.83
C ALA A 259 -9.13 -7.30 2.36
N THR A 260 -9.54 -6.15 1.80
CA THR A 260 -9.09 -5.70 0.48
C THR A 260 -8.09 -4.58 0.63
N ARG A 261 -6.80 -4.87 0.48
CA ARG A 261 -5.75 -3.87 0.52
C ARG A 261 -5.66 -3.12 -0.80
N PHE A 262 -5.24 -1.86 -0.75
CA PHE A 262 -4.93 -1.06 -1.93
C PHE A 262 -3.59 -0.35 -1.76
N ALA A 263 -2.78 -0.28 -2.81
CA ALA A 263 -1.54 0.49 -2.81
C ALA A 263 -1.30 1.19 -4.15
N ALA A 264 -0.73 2.40 -4.06
CA ALA A 264 0.10 2.94 -5.13
C ALA A 264 1.53 2.42 -4.92
N ILE A 265 2.03 1.61 -5.84
CA ILE A 265 3.37 1.02 -5.78
C ILE A 265 4.28 1.82 -6.71
N HIS A 266 5.16 2.60 -6.10
CA HIS A 266 6.22 3.33 -6.77
C HIS A 266 7.43 2.40 -6.94
N ALA A 267 8.08 2.44 -8.11
CA ALA A 267 9.32 1.69 -8.39
C ALA A 267 10.52 2.63 -8.64
N PRO A 268 11.04 3.32 -7.59
CA PRO A 268 12.07 4.35 -7.73
C PRO A 268 13.50 3.82 -7.90
N TYR A 269 13.80 2.58 -7.48
CA TYR A 269 15.17 2.03 -7.46
C TYR A 269 16.21 2.95 -6.79
N ILE A 270 15.91 3.39 -5.55
CA ILE A 270 16.76 4.31 -4.79
C ILE A 270 18.06 3.59 -4.43
N GLN A 271 19.16 4.09 -4.99
CA GLN A 271 20.49 3.49 -4.84
C GLN A 271 21.01 3.59 -3.39
N PRO A 272 21.96 2.73 -3.01
CA PRO A 272 22.72 2.89 -1.78
C PRO A 272 23.49 4.23 -1.71
N GLY A 273 23.54 4.85 -0.52
CA GLY A 273 24.37 6.03 -0.23
C GLY A 273 23.60 7.31 0.06
#